data_AF-A0A9N9JLL1-F1
#
_entry.id   AF-A0A9N9JLL1-F1
#
_cell.length_a   1.000
_cell.length_b   1.000
_cell.length_c   1.000
_cell.angle_alpha   90.00
_cell.angle_beta   90.00
_cell.angle_gamma   90.00
#
_symmetry.space_group_name_H-M   'P 1'
#
loop_
_entity.id
_entity.type
_entity.pdbx_description
1 polymer ?
#
loop_
_entity_poly.entity_id
_entity_poly.type
_entity_poly.pdbx_seq_one_letter_code
_entity_poly.pdbx_strand_id
1 'polypeptide(L)' 'EMQTGEFLVKEISHLIENIGSEKFAAIITDAASNCKFARKKIQEFYPHIWDIRCAAHAINLIASDLVKLENVKDLINK' A
#
# COMPACT_ATOMS: atom_id res chain seq x y z
N GLU A 1 -11.09 7.37 -10.99
CA GLU A 1 -11.70 8.10 -9.86
C GLU A 1 -10.61 8.46 -8.85
N MET A 2 -10.56 9.70 -8.38
CA MET A 2 -9.62 10.10 -7.33
C MET A 2 -10.23 9.72 -5.98
N GLN A 3 -10.01 8.47 -5.55
CA GLN A 3 -10.48 8.02 -4.25
C GLN A 3 -9.63 8.69 -3.15
N THR A 4 -10.29 9.50 -2.31
CA THR A 4 -9.62 10.18 -1.20
C THR A 4 -9.16 9.18 -0.15
N GLY A 5 -8.12 9.54 0.63
CA GLY A 5 -7.68 8.70 1.75
C GLY A 5 -8.80 8.44 2.76
N GLU A 6 -9.66 9.42 3.00
CA GLU A 6 -10.83 9.30 3.88
C GLU A 6 -11.86 8.30 3.38
N PHE A 7 -12.12 8.28 2.07
CA PHE A 7 -13.01 7.29 1.47
C PHE A 7 -12.48 5.87 1.70
N LEU A 8 -11.18 5.65 1.48
CA LEU A 8 -10.55 4.35 1.74
C LEU A 8 -10.65 3.95 3.22
N VAL A 9 -10.44 4.88 4.16
CA VAL A 9 -10.61 4.61 5.60
C VAL A 9 -12.03 4.13 5.89
N LYS A 10 -13.04 4.86 5.38
CA LYS A 10 -14.45 4.53 5.63
C LYS A 10 -14.80 3.12 5.13
N GLU A 11 -14.47 2.81 3.88
CA GLU A 11 -14.83 1.53 3.27
C GLU A 11 -14.08 0.35 3.93
N ILE A 12 -12.80 0.54 4.27
CA ILE A 12 -12.00 -0.50 4.94
C ILE A 12 -12.53 -0.73 6.37
N SER A 13 -12.79 0.31 7.15
CA SER A 13 -13.36 0.18 8.50
C SER A 13 -14.71 -0.54 8.47
N HIS A 14 -15.60 -0.17 7.55
CA HIS A 14 -16.89 -0.84 7.38
C HIS A 14 -16.73 -2.35 7.10
N LEU A 15 -15.77 -2.73 6.26
CA LEU A 15 -15.44 -4.14 6.00
C LEU A 15 -14.92 -4.88 7.24
N ILE A 16 -14.02 -4.25 7.98
CA ILE A 16 -13.44 -4.79 9.22
C ILE A 16 -14.53 -5.02 10.27
N GLU A 17 -15.42 -4.05 10.47
CA GLU A 17 -16.53 -4.14 11.42
C GLU A 17 -17.52 -5.24 11.03
N ASN A 18 -17.86 -5.33 9.75
CA ASN A 18 -18.81 -6.34 9.26
C ASN A 18 -18.29 -7.77 9.39
N ILE A 19 -16.98 -7.98 9.24
CA ILE A 19 -16.36 -9.32 9.31
C ILE A 19 -15.93 -9.66 10.75
N GLY A 20 -15.55 -8.67 11.55
CA GLY A 20 -14.94 -8.80 12.87
C GLY A 20 -13.44 -8.49 12.81
N SER A 21 -12.98 -7.51 13.59
CA SER A 21 -11.60 -7.00 13.53
C SER A 21 -10.56 -8.03 13.96
N GLU A 22 -10.94 -9.00 14.79
CA GLU A 22 -10.09 -10.10 15.26
C GLU A 22 -9.66 -11.06 14.14
N LYS A 23 -10.35 -11.05 13.00
CA LYS A 23 -10.05 -11.91 11.85
C LYS A 23 -9.00 -11.32 10.91
N PHE A 24 -8.56 -10.09 11.18
CA PHE A 24 -7.59 -9.39 10.36
C PHE A 24 -6.26 -9.28 11.09
N ALA A 25 -5.18 -9.67 10.41
CA ALA A 25 -3.82 -9.50 10.90
C ALA A 25 -3.11 -8.28 10.29
N ALA A 26 -3.42 -7.94 9.04
CA ALA A 26 -2.73 -6.88 8.31
C ALA A 26 -3.54 -6.30 7.15
N ILE A 27 -3.17 -5.10 6.73
CA ILE A 27 -3.66 -4.43 5.52
C ILE A 27 -2.46 -4.13 4.62
N ILE A 28 -2.60 -4.53 3.36
CA ILE A 28 -1.55 -4.38 2.34
C ILE A 28 -2.08 -3.51 1.21
N THR A 29 -1.50 -2.33 1.02
CA THR A 29 -1.85 -1.41 -0.09
C THR A 29 -0.59 -0.86 -0.78
N ASP A 30 -0.78 -0.22 -1.94
CA ASP A 30 0.32 0.40 -2.69
C ASP A 30 0.97 1.60 -1.93
N ALA A 31 2.00 2.19 -2.53
CA ALA A 31 2.75 3.27 -1.88
C ALA A 31 2.12 4.67 -2.04
N ALA A 32 0.98 4.80 -2.73
CA ALA A 32 0.34 6.09 -2.97
C ALA A 32 -0.06 6.78 -1.65
N SER A 33 -0.08 8.12 -1.67
CA SER A 33 -0.28 8.93 -0.46
C SER A 33 -1.63 8.68 0.21
N ASN A 34 -2.70 8.49 -0.56
CA ASN A 34 -4.03 8.13 -0.06
C ASN A 34 -4.07 6.73 0.57
N CYS A 35 -3.46 5.73 -0.06
CA CYS A 35 -3.30 4.38 0.48
C CYS A 35 -2.49 4.37 1.79
N LYS A 36 -1.43 5.19 1.85
CA LYS A 36 -0.61 5.40 3.05
C LYS A 36 -1.35 6.07 4.18
N PHE A 37 -2.13 7.09 3.89
CA PHE A 37 -2.99 7.72 4.87
C PHE A 37 -4.00 6.71 5.44
N ALA A 38 -4.66 5.96 4.56
CA ALA A 38 -5.71 5.04 4.95
C ALA A 38 -5.20 3.92 5.87
N ARG A 39 -4.16 3.18 5.47
CA ARG A 39 -3.62 2.08 6.28
C ARG A 39 -3.11 2.54 7.65
N LYS A 40 -2.49 3.73 7.75
CA LYS A 40 -2.10 4.32 9.03
C LYS A 40 -3.30 4.59 9.93
N LYS A 41 -4.35 5.20 9.37
CA LYS A 41 -5.58 5.48 10.11
C LYS A 41 -6.27 4.19 10.57
N ILE A 42 -6.27 3.15 9.75
CA ILE A 42 -6.84 1.86 10.15
C ILE A 42 -6.03 1.23 11.29
N GLN A 43 -4.70 1.30 11.26
CA GLN A 43 -3.87 0.83 12.37
C GLN A 43 -4.10 1.65 13.66
N GLU A 44 -4.38 2.96 13.55
CA GLU A 44 -4.78 3.76 14.72
C GLU A 44 -6.11 3.28 15.33
N PHE A 45 -7.09 2.87 14.51
CA PHE A 45 -8.37 2.34 14.98
C PHE A 45 -8.28 0.89 15.51
N TYR A 46 -7.42 0.07 14.89
CA TYR A 46 -7.24 -1.34 15.24
C TYR A 46 -5.74 -1.64 15.39
N PRO A 47 -5.14 -1.34 16.55
CA PRO A 47 -3.69 -1.42 16.75
C PRO A 47 -3.06 -2.80 16.48
N HIS A 48 -3.84 -3.88 16.53
CA HIS A 48 -3.38 -5.24 16.22
C HIS A 48 -3.25 -5.51 14.72
N ILE A 49 -3.88 -4.70 13.86
CA ILE A 49 -3.82 -4.85 12.40
C ILE A 49 -2.58 -4.12 11.88
N TRP A 50 -1.69 -4.84 11.20
CA TRP A 50 -0.44 -4.26 10.69
C TRP A 50 -0.63 -3.42 9.43
N ASP A 51 -0.05 -2.22 9.41
CA ASP A 51 0.19 -1.40 8.21
C ASP A 51 1.38 -1.97 7.43
N ILE A 52 1.12 -2.54 6.24
CA ILE A 52 2.16 -3.09 5.38
C ILE A 52 2.06 -2.49 3.97
N ARG A 53 3.20 -2.09 3.41
CA ARG A 53 3.30 -1.67 2.00
C ARG A 53 3.37 -2.89 1.08
N CYS A 54 2.72 -2.81 -0.08
CA CYS A 54 2.78 -3.84 -1.12
C CYS A 54 4.21 -4.11 -1.59
N ALA A 55 4.66 -5.37 -1.43
CA ALA A 55 6.00 -5.82 -1.82
C ALA A 55 6.19 -5.80 -3.35
N ALA A 56 5.19 -6.26 -4.11
CA ALA A 56 5.24 -6.25 -5.57
C ALA A 56 5.44 -4.83 -6.12
N HIS A 57 4.69 -3.86 -5.57
CA HIS A 57 4.86 -2.46 -5.94
C HIS A 57 6.24 -1.92 -5.55
N ALA A 58 6.76 -2.27 -4.37
CA ALA A 58 8.10 -1.87 -3.94
C ALA A 58 9.19 -2.41 -4.87
N ILE A 59 9.11 -3.67 -5.30
CA ILE A 59 10.03 -4.27 -6.27
C ILE A 59 9.96 -3.55 -7.62
N ASN A 60 8.74 -3.23 -8.08
CA ASN A 60 8.55 -2.48 -9.33
C ASN A 60 9.21 -1.09 -9.27
N LEU A 61 9.13 -0.39 -8.13
CA LEU A 61 9.82 0.90 -7.96
C LEU A 61 11.33 0.74 -7.99
N ILE A 62 11.88 -0.26 -7.31
CA ILE A 62 13.32 -0.57 -7.34
C ILE A 62 13.76 -0.84 -8.78
N ALA A 63 13.03 -1.70 -9.51
CA ALA A 63 13.33 -1.98 -10.91
C ALA A 63 13.26 -0.72 -11.78
N SER A 64 12.24 0.13 -11.58
CA SER A 64 12.08 1.41 -12.27
C SER A 64 13.24 2.37 -12.01
N ASP A 65 13.81 2.37 -10.81
CA ASP A 65 14.98 3.18 -10.49
C ASP A 65 16.27 2.60 -11.09
N LEU A 66 16.41 1.26 -11.11
CA LEU A 66 17.56 0.60 -11.75
C LEU A 66 17.63 0.90 -13.25
N VAL A 67 16.51 0.88 -13.97
CA VAL A 67 16.50 1.15 -15.43
C VAL A 67 16.82 2.61 -15.78
N LYS A 68 16.84 3.53 -14.79
CA LYS A 68 17.29 4.91 -14.99
C LYS A 68 18.81 5.04 -14.98
N LEU A 69 19.53 4.04 -14.46
CA LEU A 69 20.99 4.02 -14.47
C LEU A 69 21.48 3.76 -15.89
N GLU A 70 22.38 4.60 -16.41
CA GLU A 70 22.86 4.52 -17.79
C GLU A 70 23.45 3.14 -18.12
N ASN A 71 24.27 2.58 -17.24
CA ASN A 71 24.87 1.25 -17.42
C ASN A 71 23.83 0.12 -17.52
N VAL A 72 22.72 0.21 -16.77
CA VAL A 72 21.63 -0.77 -16.83
C VAL A 72 20.80 -0.55 -18.08
N LYS A 73 20.53 0.72 -18.44
CA LYS A 73 19.80 1.09 -19.64
C LYS A 73 20.52 0.63 -20.90
N ASP A 74 21.83 0.81 -20.96
CA ASP A 74 22.68 0.36 -22.08
C ASP A 74 22.71 -1.17 -22.18
N LEU A 75 22.72 -1.87 -21.04
CA LEU A 75 22.64 -3.34 -21.00
C LEU A 75 21.30 -3.86 -21.56
N ILE A 76 20.19 -3.20 -21.24
CA ILE A 76 18.84 -3.59 -21.69
C ILE A 76 18.63 -3.30 -23.17
N ASN A 77 19.22 -2.20 -23.69
CA ASN A 77 19.10 -1.79 -25.09
C ASN A 77 20.05 -2.52 -26.05
N LYS A 78 20.90 -3.39 -25.52
CA LYS A 78 21.87 -4.19 -26.28
C LYS A 78 21.24 -5.48 -26.80
#